data_AF-A0A382EEG1-F1
#
_entry.id   AF-A0A382EEG1-F1
#
_cell.length_a   1.000
_cell.length_b   1.000
_cell.length_c   1.000
_cell.angle_alpha   90.00
_cell.angle_beta   90.00
_cell.angle_gamma   90.00
#
_symmetry.space_group_name_H-M   'P 1'
#
loop_
_entity.id
_entity.type
_entity.pdbx_description
1 polymer ?
#
loop_
_entity_poly.entity_id
_entity_poly.type
_entity_poly.pdbx_seq_one_letter_code
_entity_poly.pdbx_strand_id
1 'polypeptide(L)'
;VVSTVGDRHDIRLLDKTQAVGPQFAGVDVVIDQGGSVGTRQMMDAATDTRLWQILGTGFDHFDLDYIKARNILVANCPGQFSSTALAETAMMFIL
;
A
#
# COMPACT_ATOMS: atom_id res chain seq x y z
N VAL A 1 -3.69 -0.23 11.75
CA VAL A 1 -3.25 -1.40 10.96
C VAL A 1 -2.56 -2.42 11.83
N VAL A 2 -1.37 -2.13 12.39
CA VAL A 2 -0.60 -3.08 13.22
C VAL A 2 -1.45 -3.69 14.34
N SER A 3 -2.16 -2.86 15.12
CA SER A 3 -3.06 -3.35 16.19
C SER A 3 -4.27 -4.15 15.70
N THR A 4 -4.68 -4.00 14.43
CA THR A 4 -5.88 -4.64 13.88
C THR A 4 -5.58 -6.02 13.29
N VAL A 5 -4.38 -6.19 12.75
CA VAL A 5 -3.96 -7.41 12.03
C VAL A 5 -2.82 -8.18 12.71
N GLY A 6 -2.11 -7.56 13.65
CA GLY A 6 -0.89 -8.12 14.26
C GLY A 6 -1.10 -9.37 15.10
N ASP A 7 -2.27 -9.55 15.70
CA ASP A 7 -2.56 -10.78 16.47
C ASP A 7 -2.78 -12.00 15.57
N ARG A 8 -3.00 -11.79 14.26
CA ARG A 8 -3.36 -12.83 13.29
C ARG A 8 -2.32 -13.04 12.20
N HIS A 9 -1.32 -12.17 12.09
CA HIS A 9 -0.35 -12.17 11.00
C HIS A 9 1.04 -11.76 11.49
N ASP A 10 2.10 -12.27 10.85
CA ASP A 10 3.46 -11.77 11.03
C ASP A 10 3.58 -10.40 10.34
N ILE A 11 3.81 -9.35 11.12
CA ILE A 11 3.92 -7.98 10.62
C ILE A 11 5.34 -7.49 10.77
N ARG A 12 5.88 -7.02 9.65
CA ARG A 12 7.19 -6.36 9.59
C ARG A 12 6.99 -4.94 9.08
N LEU A 13 7.65 -3.99 9.72
CA LEU A 13 7.70 -2.62 9.24
C LEU A 13 8.92 -2.48 8.33
N LEU A 14 8.72 -1.89 7.15
CA LEU A 14 9.79 -1.62 6.21
C LEU A 14 10.80 -0.65 6.81
N ASP A 15 12.06 -1.07 6.90
CA ASP A 15 13.18 -0.21 7.25
C ASP A 15 13.81 0.38 5.98
N LYS A 16 13.61 1.68 5.79
CA LYS A 16 14.12 2.43 4.63
C LYS A 16 15.64 2.59 4.62
N THR A 17 16.32 2.28 5.72
CA THR A 17 17.79 2.36 5.82
C THR A 17 18.48 1.06 5.39
N GLN A 18 17.71 -0.02 5.25
CA GLN A 18 18.21 -1.34 4.87
C GLN A 18 17.88 -1.69 3.42
N ALA A 19 18.55 -2.72 2.90
CA ALA A 19 18.29 -3.19 1.54
C ALA A 19 16.86 -3.73 1.40
N VAL A 20 16.20 -3.39 0.30
CA VAL A 20 14.80 -3.74 0.06
C VAL A 20 14.62 -5.26 -0.14
N GLY A 21 15.48 -5.90 -0.94
CA GLY A 21 15.36 -7.31 -1.33
C GLY A 21 15.06 -8.28 -0.17
N PRO A 22 15.92 -8.37 0.86
CA PRO A 22 15.73 -9.31 1.97
C PRO A 22 14.45 -9.06 2.79
N GLN A 23 13.96 -7.81 2.82
CA GLN A 23 12.78 -7.46 3.61
C GLN A 23 11.46 -7.96 2.98
N PHE A 24 11.46 -8.24 1.67
CA PHE A 24 10.28 -8.72 0.94
C PHE A 24 10.24 -10.25 0.79
N ALA A 25 11.30 -10.96 1.18
CA ALA A 25 11.35 -12.42 1.11
C ALA A 25 10.26 -13.07 1.98
N GLY A 26 9.41 -13.89 1.38
CA GLY A 26 8.30 -14.56 2.05
C GLY A 26 7.16 -13.64 2.47
N VAL A 27 7.06 -12.43 1.92
CA VAL A 27 5.96 -11.49 2.23
C VAL A 27 4.79 -11.74 1.30
N ASP A 28 3.67 -12.25 1.83
CA ASP A 28 2.44 -12.49 1.06
C ASP A 28 1.66 -11.21 0.71
N VAL A 29 1.71 -10.18 1.58
CA VAL A 29 0.92 -8.95 1.47
C VAL A 29 1.75 -7.72 1.82
N VAL A 30 1.69 -6.70 0.98
CA VAL A 30 2.32 -5.39 1.21
C VAL A 30 1.24 -4.35 1.51
N ILE A 31 1.44 -3.55 2.56
CA ILE A 31 0.56 -2.44 2.93
C ILE A 31 1.29 -1.12 2.69
N ASP A 32 0.85 -0.35 1.71
CA ASP A 32 1.41 0.92 1.28
C ASP A 32 0.55 2.09 1.79
N GLN A 33 1.18 3.05 2.47
CA GLN A 33 0.49 4.26 2.92
C GLN A 33 0.40 5.27 1.75
N GLY A 34 -0.78 5.39 1.15
CA GLY A 34 -1.06 6.41 0.14
C GLY A 34 -0.53 6.14 -1.26
N GLY A 35 0.13 5.00 -1.52
CA GLY A 35 0.45 4.54 -2.87
C GLY A 35 1.63 5.27 -3.53
N SER A 36 2.33 6.11 -2.77
CA SER A 36 3.51 6.85 -3.22
C SER A 36 4.83 6.24 -2.71
N VAL A 37 4.75 5.20 -1.87
CA VAL A 37 5.91 4.56 -1.26
C VAL A 37 6.40 3.38 -2.09
N GLY A 38 5.50 2.69 -2.79
CA GLY A 38 5.84 1.56 -3.65
C GLY A 38 6.70 1.96 -4.85
N THR A 39 7.98 1.59 -4.82
CA THR A 39 8.89 1.75 -5.95
C THR A 39 8.93 0.50 -6.82
N ARG A 40 9.36 0.66 -8.07
CA ARG A 40 9.61 -0.47 -8.98
C ARG A 40 10.57 -1.51 -8.38
N GLN A 41 11.61 -1.05 -7.68
CA GLN A 41 12.57 -1.92 -6.97
C GLN A 41 11.90 -2.77 -5.89
N MET A 42 10.92 -2.20 -5.15
CA MET A 42 10.16 -2.97 -4.16
C MET A 42 9.25 -3.99 -4.84
N MET A 43 8.60 -3.62 -5.95
CA MET A 43 7.77 -4.54 -6.73
C MET A 43 8.59 -5.71 -7.30
N ASP A 44 9.83 -5.45 -7.75
CA ASP A 44 10.76 -6.50 -8.17
C ASP A 44 11.16 -7.44 -7.04
N ALA A 45 11.35 -6.91 -5.83
CA ALA A 45 11.70 -7.70 -4.65
C ALA A 45 10.52 -8.52 -4.09
N ALA A 46 9.29 -8.10 -4.39
CA ALA A 46 8.04 -8.67 -3.89
C ALA A 46 7.63 -9.98 -4.61
N THR A 47 8.56 -10.93 -4.74
CA THR A 47 8.35 -12.15 -5.56
C THR A 47 7.29 -13.10 -5.01
N ASP A 48 7.10 -13.12 -3.69
CA ASP A 48 6.11 -13.97 -3.00
C ASP A 48 4.78 -13.24 -2.75
N THR A 49 4.74 -11.93 -3.04
CA THR A 49 3.60 -11.08 -2.72
C THR A 49 2.44 -11.32 -3.68
N ARG A 50 1.25 -11.48 -3.10
CA ARG A 50 0.01 -11.74 -3.84
C ARG A 50 -0.90 -10.53 -3.88
N LEU A 51 -0.77 -9.65 -2.89
CA LEU A 51 -1.59 -8.44 -2.75
C LEU A 51 -0.75 -7.24 -2.31
N TRP A 52 -0.92 -6.14 -3.04
CA TRP A 52 -0.44 -4.82 -2.69
C TRP A 52 -1.62 -3.92 -2.31
N GLN A 53 -1.81 -3.70 -1.02
CA GLN A 53 -2.88 -2.89 -0.47
C GLN A 53 -2.42 -1.45 -0.27
N ILE A 54 -3.01 -0.51 -1.00
CA ILE A 54 -2.80 0.93 -0.82
C ILE A 54 -3.85 1.47 0.15
N LEU A 55 -3.42 2.14 1.21
CA LEU A 55 -4.29 2.88 2.13
C LEU A 55 -4.49 4.31 1.62
N GLY A 56 -5.21 4.42 0.52
CA GLY A 56 -5.49 5.66 -0.21
C GLY A 56 -6.52 5.41 -1.29
N THR A 57 -6.86 6.45 -2.06
CA THR A 57 -7.86 6.37 -3.13
C THR A 57 -7.24 6.44 -4.52
N GLY A 58 -6.37 7.42 -4.75
CA GLY A 58 -5.74 7.65 -6.04
C GLY A 58 -4.65 6.63 -6.38
N PHE A 59 -4.49 6.37 -7.67
CA PHE A 59 -3.37 5.60 -8.22
C PHE A 59 -2.42 6.46 -9.05
N ASP A 60 -2.61 7.79 -9.06
CA ASP A 60 -1.90 8.72 -9.95
C ASP A 60 -0.37 8.66 -9.79
N HIS A 61 0.10 8.22 -8.61
CA HIS A 61 1.51 8.11 -8.26
C HIS A 61 2.01 6.66 -8.19
N PHE A 62 1.16 5.68 -8.51
CA PHE A 62 1.45 4.26 -8.39
C PHE A 62 1.49 3.58 -9.76
N ASP A 63 2.55 2.84 -10.04
CA ASP A 63 2.76 2.22 -11.36
C ASP A 63 1.96 0.92 -11.52
N LEU A 64 0.66 1.08 -11.83
CA LEU A 64 -0.27 -0.03 -12.00
C LEU A 64 0.14 -0.99 -13.12
N ASP A 65 0.65 -0.47 -14.24
CA ASP A 65 1.05 -1.31 -15.36
C ASP A 65 2.26 -2.17 -15.01
N TYR A 66 3.23 -1.58 -14.30
CA TYR A 66 4.43 -2.29 -13.89
C TYR A 66 4.15 -3.38 -12.86
N ILE A 67 3.34 -3.10 -11.83
CA ILE A 67 3.02 -4.12 -10.82
C ILE A 67 2.11 -5.22 -11.39
N LYS A 68 1.21 -4.88 -12.33
CA LYS A 68 0.37 -5.85 -13.03
C LYS A 68 1.22 -6.83 -13.85
N ALA A 69 2.31 -6.37 -14.47
CA ALA A 69 3.24 -7.24 -15.19
C ALA A 69 3.95 -8.28 -14.28
N ARG A 70 3.93 -8.09 -12.95
CA ARG A 70 4.47 -9.03 -11.95
C ARG A 70 3.42 -9.98 -11.38
N ASN A 71 2.19 -9.94 -11.88
CA ASN A 71 1.06 -10.74 -11.39
C ASN A 71 0.71 -10.50 -9.91
N ILE A 72 0.98 -9.30 -9.40
CA ILE A 72 0.62 -8.89 -8.04
C ILE A 72 -0.73 -8.15 -8.10
N LEU A 73 -1.71 -8.58 -7.29
CA LEU A 73 -3.00 -7.90 -7.20
C LEU A 73 -2.85 -6.57 -6.47
N VAL A 74 -3.63 -5.56 -6.88
CA VAL A 74 -3.61 -4.22 -6.25
C VAL A 74 -5.01 -3.90 -5.75
N ALA A 75 -5.10 -3.40 -4.53
CA ALA A 75 -6.33 -2.89 -3.94
C ALA A 75 -6.09 -1.52 -3.29
N ASN A 76 -7.15 -0.72 -3.19
CA ASN A 76 -7.15 0.60 -2.55
C ASN A 76 -8.38 0.76 -1.63
N CYS A 77 -8.62 1.96 -1.10
CA CYS A 77 -9.72 2.26 -0.17
C CYS A 77 -10.65 3.38 -0.69
N PRO A 78 -11.41 3.16 -1.78
CA PRO A 78 -12.32 4.15 -2.34
C PRO A 78 -13.64 4.24 -1.54
N GLY A 79 -14.43 5.28 -1.82
CA GLY A 79 -15.79 5.43 -1.30
C GLY A 79 -15.80 5.69 0.21
N GLN A 80 -16.58 4.91 0.96
CA GLN A 80 -16.87 5.16 2.39
C GLN A 80 -15.63 5.31 3.29
N PHE A 81 -14.48 4.76 2.90
CA PHE A 81 -13.24 4.83 3.68
C PHE A 81 -12.49 6.16 3.53
N SER A 82 -12.96 7.05 2.65
CA SER A 82 -12.28 8.31 2.31
C SER A 82 -13.24 9.47 1.98
N SER A 83 -14.45 9.19 1.49
CA SER A 83 -15.36 10.20 0.95
C SER A 83 -15.91 11.18 1.99
N THR A 84 -16.35 10.70 3.15
CA THR A 84 -16.98 11.55 4.17
C THR A 84 -15.98 12.51 4.77
N ALA A 85 -14.83 12.01 5.25
CA ALA A 85 -13.79 12.85 5.83
C ALA A 85 -13.25 13.87 4.81
N LEU A 86 -13.10 13.48 3.54
CA LEU A 86 -12.69 14.39 2.48
C LEU A 86 -13.73 15.49 2.23
N ALA A 87 -15.02 15.14 2.18
CA ALA A 87 -16.10 16.10 1.97
C ALA A 87 -16.23 17.08 3.14
N GLU A 88 -16.16 16.60 4.37
CA GLU A 88 -16.18 17.44 5.59
C GLU A 88 -14.99 18.39 5.61
N THR A 89 -13.79 17.89 5.28
CA THR A 89 -12.57 18.71 5.18
C THR A 89 -12.72 19.79 4.11
N ALA A 90 -13.28 19.45 2.94
CA ALA A 90 -13.54 20.43 1.89
C ALA A 90 -14.52 21.52 2.36
N MET A 91 -15.61 21.15 3.04
CA MET A 91 -16.55 22.12 3.60
C MET A 91 -15.91 23.03 4.65
N MET A 92 -15.03 22.51 5.51
CA MET A 92 -14.26 23.31 6.47
C MET A 92 -13.38 24.35 5.79
N PHE A 93 -12.80 24.06 4.62
CA PHE A 93 -11.98 25.03 3.88
C PHE A 93 -12.80 26.05 3.08
N ILE A 94 -14.05 25.73 2.74
CA ILE A 94 -14.94 26.61 1.99
C ILE A 94 -15.63 27.64 2.92
N LEU A 95 -15.99 27.22 4.14
CA LEU A 95 -16.76 27.99 5.12
C LEU A 95 -15.84 28.78 6.08
#